data_AF-A0A1Q6FBL8-F1
#
_entry.id   AF-A0A1Q6FBL8-F1
#
_cell.length_a   1.000
_cell.length_b   1.000
_cell.length_c   1.000
_cell.angle_alpha   90.00
_cell.angle_beta   90.00
_cell.angle_gamma   90.00
#
_symmetry.space_group_name_H-M   'P 1'
#
loop_
_entity.id
_entity.type
_entity.pdbx_description
1 polymer ?
#
loop_
_entity_poly.entity_id
_entity_poly.type
_entity_poly.pdbx_seq_one_letter_code
_entity_poly.pdbx_strand_id
1 'polypeptide(L)'
;MPKLLLILRFYRSAMLFFCGAVSVALAWLVTGYGPSVVPLCLAGKMVIYPVYLYVWIIPRYNDEFDYYRNLGVRRRMLLGASCGIDLLACYMLLIFVSLVLYEPL
;
A
#
# COMPACT_ATOMS: atom_id res chain seq x y z
N MET A 1 -4.17 -19.86 15.59
CA MET A 1 -3.88 -18.91 14.48
C MET A 1 -4.12 -17.42 14.86
N PRO A 2 -3.76 -16.90 16.05
CA PRO A 2 -4.08 -15.50 16.42
C PRO A 2 -3.14 -14.45 15.80
N LYS A 3 -1.90 -14.84 15.47
CA LYS A 3 -0.85 -13.94 14.98
C LYS A 3 -1.16 -13.37 13.59
N LEU A 4 -1.65 -14.20 12.68
CA LEU A 4 -2.01 -13.82 11.31
C LEU A 4 -3.21 -12.86 11.28
N LEU A 5 -4.21 -13.11 12.14
CA LEU A 5 -5.42 -12.30 12.28
C LEU A 5 -5.14 -10.90 12.83
N LEU A 6 -4.15 -10.78 13.73
CA LEU A 6 -3.70 -9.50 14.27
C LEU A 6 -2.95 -8.66 13.23
N ILE A 7 -2.03 -9.29 12.48
CA ILE A 7 -1.32 -8.66 11.37
C ILE A 7 -2.31 -8.17 10.30
N LEU A 8 -3.30 -9.02 9.97
CA LEU A 8 -4.38 -8.66 9.05
C LEU A 8 -5.22 -7.49 9.58
N ARG A 9 -5.51 -7.43 10.89
CA ARG A 9 -6.22 -6.29 11.51
C ARG A 9 -5.40 -5.00 11.42
N PHE A 10 -4.12 -5.06 11.74
CA PHE A 10 -3.22 -3.92 11.67
C PHE A 10 -3.12 -3.38 10.23
N TYR A 11 -2.93 -4.30 9.28
CA TYR A 11 -2.89 -3.98 7.86
C TYR A 11 -4.21 -3.36 7.37
N ARG A 12 -5.35 -3.92 7.82
CA ARG A 12 -6.70 -3.46 7.49
C ARG A 12 -7.05 -2.09 8.06
N SER A 13 -6.58 -1.77 9.27
CA SER A 13 -7.01 -0.57 9.98
C SER A 13 -6.14 0.66 9.67
N ALA A 14 -4.83 0.52 9.51
CA ALA A 14 -3.92 1.66 9.38
C ALA A 14 -3.31 1.81 7.97
N MET A 15 -3.11 0.70 7.25
CA MET A 15 -2.41 0.70 5.96
C MET A 15 -3.41 0.76 4.80
N LEU A 16 -4.47 -0.05 4.84
CA LEU A 16 -5.48 -0.13 3.78
C LEU A 16 -6.23 1.19 3.53
N PHE A 17 -6.53 1.95 4.59
CA PHE A 17 -7.30 3.19 4.44
C PHE A 17 -6.48 4.29 3.75
N PHE A 18 -5.25 4.52 4.21
CA PHE A 18 -4.36 5.51 3.63
C PHE A 18 -3.88 5.08 2.23
N CYS A 19 -3.42 3.85 2.07
CA CYS A 19 -2.90 3.37 0.79
C CYS A 19 -4.01 3.19 -0.24
N GLY A 20 -5.23 2.85 0.20
CA GLY A 20 -6.44 2.90 -0.61
C GLY A 20 -6.76 4.30 -1.09
N ALA A 21 -6.77 5.30 -0.19
CA ALA A 21 -7.01 6.70 -0.57
C ALA A 21 -5.95 7.22 -1.57
N VAL A 22 -4.68 6.91 -1.35
CA VAL A 22 -3.59 7.25 -2.30
C VAL A 22 -3.81 6.54 -3.65
N SER A 23 -4.22 5.26 -3.66
CA SER A 23 -4.54 4.55 -4.91
C SER A 23 -5.64 5.24 -5.70
N VAL A 24 -6.72 5.65 -5.02
CA VAL A 24 -7.87 6.31 -5.66
C VAL A 24 -7.46 7.69 -6.19
N ALA A 25 -6.66 8.45 -5.44
CA ALA A 25 -6.15 9.73 -5.91
C ALA A 25 -5.25 9.60 -7.14
N LEU A 26 -4.39 8.58 -7.18
CA LEU A 26 -3.55 8.28 -8.35
C LEU A 26 -4.38 7.80 -9.54
N ALA A 27 -5.43 7.02 -9.30
CA ALA A 27 -6.37 6.60 -10.33
C ALA A 27 -7.08 7.79 -10.96
N TRP A 28 -7.51 8.76 -10.15
CA TRP A 28 -8.11 10.00 -10.62
C TRP A 28 -7.13 10.82 -11.47
N LEU A 29 -5.85 10.88 -11.08
CA LEU A 29 -4.79 11.48 -11.90
C LEU A 29 -4.67 10.79 -13.27
N VAL A 30 -4.70 9.46 -13.32
CA VAL A 30 -4.67 8.71 -14.59
C VAL A 30 -5.87 9.05 -15.48
N THR A 31 -7.06 9.30 -14.91
CA THR A 31 -8.22 9.73 -15.72
C THR A 31 -8.03 11.11 -16.38
N GLY A 32 -7.25 12.00 -15.78
CA GLY A 32 -7.02 13.35 -16.30
C GLY A 32 -5.81 13.46 -17.24
N TYR A 33 -4.76 12.67 -17.00
CA TYR A 33 -3.48 12.76 -17.70
C TYR A 33 -3.19 11.57 -18.63
N GLY A 34 -3.99 10.50 -18.58
CA GLY A 34 -3.82 9.33 -19.42
C GLY A 34 -2.93 8.23 -18.87
N PRO A 35 -2.82 7.08 -19.58
CA PRO A 35 -2.07 5.92 -19.12
C PRO A 35 -0.55 6.14 -19.05
N SER A 36 -0.03 7.19 -19.71
CA SER A 36 1.38 7.56 -19.70
C SER A 36 1.90 7.95 -18.30
N VAL A 37 1.03 8.41 -17.40
CA VAL A 37 1.42 8.77 -16.02
C VAL A 37 1.43 7.60 -15.04
N VAL A 38 0.91 6.42 -15.43
CA VAL A 38 0.88 5.21 -14.57
C VAL A 38 2.24 4.86 -13.94
N PRO A 39 3.37 4.78 -14.68
CA PRO A 39 4.68 4.52 -14.07
C PRO A 39 5.11 5.61 -13.08
N LEU A 40 4.75 6.86 -13.34
CA LEU A 40 5.06 7.99 -12.46
C LEU A 40 4.22 7.94 -11.17
N CYS A 41 2.94 7.55 -11.28
CA CYS A 41 2.04 7.33 -10.15
C CYS A 41 2.53 6.19 -9.24
N LEU A 42 2.99 5.07 -9.82
CA LEU A 42 3.58 3.97 -9.06
C LEU A 42 4.87 4.39 -8.36
N ALA A 43 5.74 5.14 -9.05
CA ALA A 43 6.96 5.66 -8.45
C ALA A 43 6.66 6.62 -7.29
N GLY A 44 5.69 7.52 -7.44
CA GLY A 44 5.25 8.42 -6.36
C GLY A 44 4.74 7.63 -5.15
N LYS A 45 3.96 6.58 -5.39
CA LYS A 45 3.47 5.70 -4.33
C LYS A 45 4.59 4.96 -3.61
N MET A 46 5.59 4.47 -4.35
CA MET A 46 6.80 3.83 -3.79
C MET A 46 7.60 4.75 -2.87
N VAL A 47 7.55 6.07 -3.07
CA VAL A 47 8.23 7.07 -2.22
C VAL A 47 7.38 7.46 -1.01
N ILE A 48 6.07 7.61 -1.19
CA ILE A 48 5.13 7.94 -0.09
C ILE A 48 5.09 6.80 0.94
N TYR A 49 5.23 5.56 0.47
CA TYR A 49 5.19 4.36 1.30
C TYR A 49 6.20 4.31 2.46
N PRO A 50 7.51 4.41 2.22
CA PRO A 50 8.51 4.38 3.27
C PRO A 50 8.36 5.58 4.20
N VAL A 51 7.96 6.75 3.71
CA VAL A 51 7.72 7.95 4.53
C VAL A 51 6.55 7.73 5.48
N TYR A 52 5.40 7.24 4.99
CA TYR A 52 4.25 6.93 5.84
C TYR A 52 4.56 5.84 6.85
N LEU A 53 5.26 4.78 6.43
CA LEU A 53 5.72 3.73 7.32
C LEU A 53 6.62 4.27 8.43
N TYR A 54 7.57 5.15 8.10
CA TYR A 54 8.55 5.64 9.06
C TYR A 54 7.96 6.66 10.04
N VAL A 55 7.12 7.57 9.54
CA VAL A 55 6.56 8.69 10.32
C VAL A 55 5.36 8.25 11.14
N TRP A 56 4.48 7.41 10.60
CA TRP A 56 3.21 7.07 11.24
C TRP A 56 3.21 5.69 11.88
N ILE A 57 3.72 4.66 11.21
CA ILE A 57 3.60 3.29 11.72
C ILE A 57 4.65 2.99 12.80
N ILE A 58 5.92 3.40 12.61
CA ILE A 58 6.99 3.10 13.58
C ILE A 58 6.71 3.67 14.98
N PRO A 59 6.44 4.99 15.15
CA PRO A 59 6.24 5.53 16.50
C PRO A 59 4.91 5.14 17.13
N ARG A 60 3.85 4.95 16.33
CA ARG A 60 2.50 4.61 16.83
C ARG A 60 2.40 3.17 17.34
N TYR A 61 3.19 2.27 16.77
CA TYR A 61 3.08 0.84 16.98
C TYR A 61 4.40 0.19 17.41
N ASN A 62 5.28 0.97 18.05
CA ASN A 62 6.60 0.52 18.47
C ASN A 62 6.50 -0.69 19.42
N ASP A 63 5.58 -0.63 20.40
CA ASP A 63 5.34 -1.71 21.37
C ASP A 63 4.79 -3.00 20.72
N GLU A 64 3.84 -2.86 19.78
CA GLU A 64 3.32 -4.00 19.02
C GLU A 64 4.41 -4.59 18.10
N PHE A 65 5.31 -3.76 17.59
CA PHE A 65 6.46 -4.21 16.80
C PHE A 65 7.46 -5.05 17.60
N ASP A 66 7.72 -4.67 18.85
CA ASP A 66 8.57 -5.46 19.75
C ASP A 66 7.91 -6.79 20.12
N TYR A 67 6.57 -6.82 20.24
CA TYR A 67 5.81 -8.06 20.40
C TYR A 67 5.96 -9.00 19.19
N TYR A 68 5.90 -8.48 17.95
CA TYR A 68 6.15 -9.27 16.72
C TYR A 68 7.60 -9.72 16.56
N ARG A 69 8.57 -8.92 17.03
CA ARG A 69 9.99 -9.27 17.05
C ARG A 69 10.26 -10.46 17.97
N ASN A 70 9.63 -10.48 19.15
CA ASN A 70 9.72 -11.59 20.10
C ASN A 70 9.08 -12.89 19.59
N LEU A 71 8.20 -12.80 18.59
CA LEU A 71 7.57 -13.92 17.92
C LEU A 71 8.40 -14.53 16.77
N GLY A 72 9.61 -14.02 16.54
CA GLY A 72 10.54 -14.50 15.50
C GLY A 72 10.23 -14.01 14.09
N VAL A 73 9.20 -13.18 13.91
CA VAL A 73 8.85 -12.63 12.60
C VAL A 73 9.71 -11.40 12.34
N ARG A 74 10.59 -11.48 11.34
CA ARG A 74 11.43 -10.35 10.95
C ARG A 74 10.55 -9.20 10.45
N ARG A 75 10.63 -8.07 11.15
CA ARG A 75 9.99 -6.78 10.82
C ARG A 75 10.03 -6.41 9.34
N ARG A 76 11.14 -6.67 8.65
CA ARG A 76 11.31 -6.38 7.21
C ARG A 76 10.41 -7.22 6.31
N MET A 77 10.06 -8.45 6.72
CA MET A 77 9.28 -9.39 5.91
C MET A 77 7.78 -9.06 5.96
N LEU A 78 7.26 -8.68 7.13
CA LEU A 78 5.86 -8.24 7.27
C LEU A 78 5.59 -6.94 6.51
N LEU A 79 6.48 -5.95 6.68
CA LEU A 79 6.38 -4.66 6.00
C LEU A 79 6.61 -4.79 4.49
N GLY A 80 7.48 -5.69 4.07
CA GLY A 80 7.72 -5.98 2.65
C GLY A 80 6.52 -6.64 1.99
N ALA A 81 5.94 -7.67 2.63
CA ALA A 81 4.76 -8.36 2.11
C ALA A 81 3.54 -7.43 2.04
N SER A 82 3.35 -6.60 3.06
CA SER A 82 2.26 -5.64 3.13
C SER A 82 2.39 -4.56 2.05
N CYS A 83 3.59 -4.00 1.87
CA CYS A 83 3.86 -3.03 0.80
C CYS A 83 3.66 -3.63 -0.60
N GLY A 84 4.12 -4.88 -0.81
CA GLY A 84 3.98 -5.58 -2.08
C GLY A 84 2.52 -5.83 -2.50
N ILE A 85 1.66 -6.26 -1.56
CA ILE A 85 0.23 -6.50 -1.85
C ILE A 85 -0.47 -5.21 -2.28
N ASP A 86 -0.19 -4.10 -1.62
CA ASP A 86 -0.84 -2.84 -1.96
C ASP A 86 -0.31 -2.23 -3.28
N LEU A 87 0.99 -2.32 -3.55
CA LEU A 87 1.53 -1.90 -4.85
C LEU A 87 0.90 -2.69 -5.98
N LEU A 88 0.74 -4.00 -5.80
CA LEU A 88 0.04 -4.85 -6.76
C LEU A 88 -1.43 -4.41 -6.92
N ALA A 89 -2.15 -4.20 -5.82
CA ALA A 89 -3.54 -3.73 -5.87
C ALA A 89 -3.66 -2.36 -6.57
N CYS A 90 -2.73 -1.45 -6.31
CA CYS A 90 -2.66 -0.15 -6.96
C CYS A 90 -2.41 -0.29 -8.45
N TYR A 91 -1.45 -1.12 -8.85
CA TYR A 91 -1.12 -1.38 -10.24
C TYR A 91 -2.34 -1.94 -11.00
N MET A 92 -3.01 -2.95 -10.44
CA MET A 92 -4.22 -3.53 -11.02
C MET A 92 -5.33 -2.50 -11.18
N LEU A 93 -5.49 -1.61 -10.19
CA LEU A 93 -6.49 -0.53 -10.25
C LEU A 93 -6.15 0.49 -11.34
N LEU A 94 -4.89 0.93 -11.45
CA LEU A 94 -4.46 1.87 -12.49
C LEU A 94 -4.60 1.28 -13.90
N ILE A 95 -4.27 -0.01 -14.08
CA ILE A 95 -4.52 -0.71 -15.35
C ILE A 95 -6.00 -0.78 -15.64
N PHE A 96 -6.82 -1.20 -14.68
CA PHE A 96 -8.27 -1.31 -14.88
C PHE A 96 -8.87 0.01 -15.32
N VAL A 97 -8.51 1.11 -14.65
CA VAL A 97 -8.94 2.47 -15.02
C VAL A 97 -8.42 2.85 -16.41
N SER A 98 -7.17 2.53 -16.73
CA SER A 98 -6.61 2.80 -18.06
C SER A 98 -7.35 2.05 -19.16
N LEU A 99 -7.65 0.75 -18.95
CA LEU A 99 -8.40 -0.07 -19.89
C LEU A 99 -9.81 0.46 -20.08
N VAL A 100 -10.54 0.73 -18.99
CA VAL A 100 -11.94 1.20 -19.05
C VAL A 100 -12.06 2.57 -19.74
N LEU A 101 -11.11 3.48 -19.55
CA LEU A 101 -11.19 4.83 -20.10
C LEU A 101 -10.58 4.98 -21.51
N TYR A 102 -9.52 4.23 -21.83
CA TYR A 102 -8.73 4.49 -23.03
C TYR A 102 -8.75 3.36 -24.07
N GLU A 103 -9.19 2.16 -23.72
CA GLU A 103 -9.53 1.11 -24.70
C GLU A 103 -11.04 0.84 -24.65
N PRO A 104 -11.86 1.58 -25.43
CA PRO A 104 -13.24 1.19 -25.61
C PRO A 104 -13.26 -0.13 -26.40
N LEU A 105 -13.85 -1.15 -25.80
CA LEU A 105 -14.12 -2.45 -26.42
C LEU A 105 -15.07 -2.29 -27.62
#